data_AF-A0A2E6F2F1-F1
#
_entry.id   AF-A0A2E6F2F1-F1
#
_cell.length_a   1.000
_cell.length_b   1.000
_cell.length_c   1.000
_cell.angle_alpha   90.00
_cell.angle_beta   90.00
_cell.angle_gamma   90.00
#
_symmetry.space_group_name_H-M   'P 1'
#
loop_
_entity.id
_entity.type
_entity.pdbx_description
1 polymer ?
#
loop_
_entity_poly.entity_id
_entity_poly.type
_entity_poly.pdbx_seq_one_letter_code
_entity_poly.pdbx_strand_id
1 'polypeptide(L)'
;MEPKTLLQLKPELLAKAIIHRRQHLMDQLPEIIKKANKEVREAEDAIKYHENLTSGNQNKTVGNLNELKKLREEFNSAIGRLNRAENIFKNSEEIISFWEGKLEFGFEELLEDSKRVENGGASSWALRKKSANSDEGGEEE
;
A
#
# COMPACT_ATOMS: atom_id res chain seq x y z
N MET A 1 2.90 0.44 -22.19
CA MET A 1 3.27 -0.90 -22.67
C MET A 1 1.98 -1.61 -23.00
N GLU A 2 1.85 -2.22 -24.18
CA GLU A 2 0.58 -2.83 -24.63
C GLU A 2 0.39 -4.23 -24.02
N PRO A 3 -0.81 -4.64 -23.58
CA PRO A 3 -1.02 -5.93 -22.90
C PRO A 3 -0.55 -7.15 -23.69
N LYS A 4 -0.70 -7.12 -25.02
CA LYS A 4 -0.25 -8.21 -25.91
C LYS A 4 1.27 -8.35 -25.94
N THR A 5 1.99 -7.24 -25.77
CA THR A 5 3.46 -7.27 -25.74
C THR A 5 4.00 -7.90 -24.47
N LEU A 6 3.27 -7.80 -23.35
CA LEU A 6 3.65 -8.45 -22.08
C LEU A 6 3.57 -9.98 -22.17
N LEU A 7 2.58 -10.52 -22.88
CA LEU A 7 2.40 -11.98 -23.04
C LEU A 7 3.47 -12.64 -23.92
N GLN A 8 4.19 -11.86 -24.72
CA GLN A 8 5.27 -12.34 -25.58
C GLN A 8 6.64 -12.35 -24.88
N LEU A 9 6.76 -11.68 -23.73
CA LEU A 9 8.01 -11.62 -22.98
C LEU A 9 8.22 -12.89 -22.17
N LYS A 10 9.48 -13.31 -22.06
CA LYS A 10 9.86 -14.40 -21.17
C LYS A 10 9.64 -14.00 -19.70
N PRO A 11 9.19 -14.91 -18.82
CA PRO A 11 8.93 -14.63 -17.41
C PRO A 11 10.11 -13.99 -16.68
N GLU A 12 11.35 -14.41 -17.00
CA GLU A 12 12.58 -13.87 -16.39
C GLU A 12 12.77 -12.40 -16.73
N LEU A 13 12.47 -12.01 -17.97
CA LEU A 13 12.61 -10.63 -18.41
C LEU A 13 11.57 -9.72 -17.75
N LEU A 14 10.34 -10.25 -17.56
CA LEU A 14 9.30 -9.53 -16.84
C LEU A 14 9.66 -9.34 -15.36
N ALA A 15 10.15 -10.38 -14.69
CA ALA A 15 10.60 -10.29 -13.30
C ALA A 15 11.72 -9.25 -13.13
N LYS A 16 12.74 -9.26 -14.01
CA LYS A 16 13.81 -8.25 -14.02
C LYS A 16 13.28 -6.83 -14.26
N ALA A 17 12.32 -6.66 -15.17
CA ALA A 17 11.71 -5.35 -15.41
C ALA A 17 10.93 -4.82 -14.20
N ILE A 18 10.23 -5.70 -13.48
CA ILE A 18 9.53 -5.35 -12.24
C ILE A 18 10.53 -4.90 -11.16
N ILE A 19 11.59 -5.69 -10.94
CA ILE A 19 12.65 -5.37 -9.96
C ILE A 19 13.28 -4.02 -10.29
N HIS A 20 13.72 -3.81 -11.54
CA HIS A 20 14.35 -2.56 -11.95
C HIS A 20 13.43 -1.35 -11.74
N ARG A 21 12.14 -1.47 -12.06
CA ARG A 21 11.16 -0.40 -11.80
C ARG A 21 11.02 -0.11 -10.31
N ARG A 22 11.03 -1.15 -9.47
CA ARG A 22 10.91 -1.00 -8.01
C ARG A 22 12.18 -0.40 -7.39
N GLN A 23 13.37 -0.81 -7.85
CA GLN A 23 14.64 -0.20 -7.45
C GLN A 23 14.67 1.30 -7.78
N HIS A 24 14.29 1.68 -9.01
CA HIS A 24 14.20 3.08 -9.39
C HIS A 24 13.23 3.89 -8.50
N LEU A 25 12.09 3.29 -8.12
CA LEU A 25 11.17 3.92 -7.18
C LEU A 25 11.79 4.07 -5.78
N MET A 26 12.51 3.05 -5.30
CA MET A 26 13.20 3.11 -4.00
C MET A 26 14.29 4.17 -3.96
N ASP A 27 14.94 4.48 -5.08
CA ASP A 27 15.92 5.59 -5.13
C ASP A 27 15.25 6.95 -4.90
N GLN A 28 14.01 7.12 -5.37
CA GLN A 28 13.29 8.39 -5.29
C GLN A 28 12.45 8.55 -4.01
N LEU A 29 11.96 7.45 -3.46
CA LEU A 29 11.03 7.43 -2.33
C LEU A 29 11.58 8.09 -1.05
N PRO A 30 12.86 7.95 -0.66
CA PRO A 30 13.39 8.61 0.53
C PRO A 30 13.21 10.12 0.52
N GLU A 31 13.43 10.77 -0.62
CA GLU A 31 13.23 12.22 -0.75
C GLU A 31 11.73 12.59 -0.71
N ILE A 32 10.88 11.77 -1.32
CA ILE A 32 9.41 11.94 -1.25
C ILE A 32 8.92 11.80 0.19
N ILE A 33 9.41 10.81 0.94
CA ILE A 33 9.07 10.57 2.34
C ILE A 33 9.55 11.73 3.21
N LYS A 34 10.77 12.24 3.00
CA LYS A 34 11.27 13.43 3.72
C LYS A 34 10.38 14.64 3.48
N LYS A 35 9.99 14.89 2.22
CA LYS A 35 9.09 16.00 1.87
C LYS A 35 7.72 15.82 2.52
N ALA A 36 7.12 14.64 2.43
CA ALA A 36 5.82 14.35 3.04
C ALA A 36 5.85 14.49 4.56
N ASN A 37 6.95 14.05 5.22
CA ASN A 37 7.16 14.27 6.65
C ASN A 37 7.20 15.76 7.01
N LYS A 38 7.86 16.58 6.18
CA LYS A 38 7.88 18.03 6.38
C LYS A 38 6.48 18.63 6.26
N GLU A 39 5.72 18.24 5.24
CA GLU A 39 4.32 18.68 5.05
C GLU A 39 3.43 18.31 6.24
N VAL A 40 3.59 17.11 6.81
CA VAL A 40 2.85 16.68 8.00
C VAL A 40 3.18 17.57 9.20
N ARG A 41 4.47 17.87 9.44
CA ARG A 41 4.89 18.75 10.53
C ARG A 41 4.36 20.17 10.36
N GLU A 42 4.47 20.72 9.16
CA GLU A 42 3.96 22.07 8.86
C GLU A 42 2.44 22.16 9.07
N ALA A 43 1.68 21.13 8.66
CA ALA A 43 0.24 21.07 8.90
C ALA A 43 -0.12 20.89 10.38
N GLU A 44 0.66 20.11 11.12
CA GLU A 44 0.49 19.93 12.58
C GLU A 44 0.72 21.25 13.33
N ASP A 45 1.79 21.97 12.97
CA ASP A 45 2.13 23.26 13.58
C ASP A 45 1.06 24.32 13.27
N ALA A 46 0.49 24.30 12.06
CA ALA A 46 -0.64 25.17 11.70
C ALA A 46 -1.88 24.91 12.56
N ILE A 47 -2.22 23.62 12.82
CA ILE A 47 -3.32 23.26 13.72
C ILE A 47 -3.06 23.79 15.13
N LYS A 48 -1.87 23.51 15.69
CA LYS A 48 -1.49 23.96 17.04
C LYS A 48 -1.55 25.47 17.16
N TYR A 49 -1.05 26.19 16.16
CA TYR A 49 -1.10 27.65 16.12
C TYR A 49 -2.55 28.17 16.13
N HIS A 50 -3.42 27.59 15.29
CA HIS A 50 -4.83 27.97 15.24
C HIS A 50 -5.57 27.68 16.54
N GLU A 51 -5.31 26.53 17.16
CA GLU A 51 -5.91 26.16 18.45
C GLU A 51 -5.46 27.10 19.58
N ASN A 52 -4.18 27.47 19.63
CA ASN A 52 -3.67 28.43 20.60
C ASN A 52 -4.33 29.81 20.44
N LEU A 53 -4.54 30.26 19.20
CA LEU A 53 -5.22 31.54 18.91
C LEU A 53 -6.72 31.49 19.25
N THR A 54 -7.36 30.33 19.11
CA THR A 54 -8.82 30.16 19.26
C THR A 54 -9.26 29.61 20.61
N SER A 55 -8.32 29.42 21.56
CA SER A 55 -8.58 28.83 22.89
C SER A 55 -9.57 29.61 23.77
N GLY A 56 -9.78 30.91 23.53
CA GLY A 56 -10.72 31.74 24.29
C GLY A 56 -12.20 31.49 23.94
N ASN A 57 -13.11 31.56 24.92
CA ASN A 57 -14.54 31.27 24.70
C ASN A 57 -15.21 32.21 23.67
N GLN A 58 -14.70 33.44 23.52
CA GLN A 58 -15.14 34.42 22.51
C GLN A 58 -14.73 34.04 21.07
N ASN A 59 -13.75 33.16 20.92
CA ASN A 59 -13.19 32.74 19.62
C ASN A 59 -13.83 31.44 19.10
N LYS A 60 -14.88 30.91 19.75
CA LYS A 60 -15.65 29.75 19.27
C LYS A 60 -16.71 30.14 18.24
N THR A 61 -16.29 30.85 17.20
CA THR A 61 -17.17 31.25 16.09
C THR A 61 -17.28 30.13 15.06
N VAL A 62 -18.36 30.13 14.28
CA VAL A 62 -18.54 29.17 13.15
C VAL A 62 -17.40 29.28 12.14
N GLY A 63 -16.85 30.49 11.94
CA GLY A 63 -15.68 30.72 11.07
C GLY A 63 -14.44 29.96 11.55
N ASN A 64 -14.07 30.15 12.82
CA ASN A 64 -12.91 29.48 13.41
C ASN A 64 -13.06 27.95 13.43
N LEU A 65 -14.27 27.44 13.68
CA LEU A 65 -14.55 26.00 13.60
C LEU A 65 -14.38 25.46 12.18
N ASN A 66 -14.80 26.21 11.15
CA ASN A 66 -14.62 25.80 9.75
C ASN A 66 -13.16 25.84 9.31
N GLU A 67 -12.39 26.84 9.76
CA GLU A 67 -10.95 26.89 9.53
C GLU A 67 -10.23 25.69 10.16
N LEU A 68 -10.52 25.40 11.43
CA LEU A 68 -9.93 24.25 12.12
C LEU A 68 -10.25 22.93 11.40
N LYS A 69 -11.47 22.78 10.87
CA LYS A 69 -11.84 21.62 10.04
C LYS A 69 -10.97 21.51 8.79
N LYS A 70 -10.79 22.61 8.05
CA LYS A 70 -9.94 22.63 6.86
C LYS A 70 -8.48 22.25 7.17
N LEU A 71 -7.91 22.81 8.24
CA LEU A 71 -6.56 22.49 8.67
C LEU A 71 -6.42 20.99 9.02
N ARG A 72 -7.43 20.40 9.68
CA ARG A 72 -7.47 18.96 9.97
C ARG A 72 -7.60 18.10 8.73
N GLU A 73 -8.37 18.51 7.74
CA GLU A 73 -8.45 17.84 6.44
C GLU A 73 -7.11 17.85 5.70
N GLU A 74 -6.41 18.99 5.70
CA GLU A 74 -5.08 19.14 5.13
C GLU A 74 -4.05 18.25 5.83
N PHE A 75 -4.06 18.22 7.16
CA PHE A 75 -3.21 17.35 7.97
C PHE A 75 -3.46 15.86 7.68
N ASN A 76 -4.72 15.43 7.66
CA ASN A 76 -5.08 14.05 7.31
C ASN A 76 -4.63 13.69 5.89
N SER A 77 -4.75 14.62 4.95
CA SER A 77 -4.28 14.44 3.58
C SER A 77 -2.74 14.30 3.52
N ALA A 78 -2.00 15.09 4.30
CA ALA A 78 -0.55 15.00 4.42
C ALA A 78 -0.11 13.65 5.02
N ILE A 79 -0.74 13.20 6.11
CA ILE A 79 -0.52 11.86 6.68
C ILE A 79 -0.81 10.78 5.64
N GLY A 80 -1.91 10.91 4.90
CA GLY A 80 -2.25 9.97 3.85
C GLY A 80 -1.18 9.87 2.77
N ARG A 81 -0.55 11.00 2.38
CA ARG A 81 0.60 11.00 1.45
C ARG A 81 1.81 10.30 2.04
N LEU A 82 2.15 10.60 3.29
CA LEU A 82 3.27 9.98 3.99
C LEU A 82 3.11 8.46 4.08
N ASN A 83 1.98 8.00 4.62
CA ASN A 83 1.68 6.57 4.77
C ASN A 83 1.72 5.84 3.44
N ARG A 84 1.22 6.44 2.36
CA ARG A 84 1.31 5.84 1.02
C ARG A 84 2.76 5.71 0.56
N ALA A 85 3.59 6.73 0.75
CA ALA A 85 5.00 6.69 0.36
C ALA A 85 5.77 5.63 1.14
N GLU A 86 5.59 5.56 2.46
CA GLU A 86 6.20 4.54 3.33
C GLU A 86 5.74 3.12 2.97
N ASN A 87 4.43 2.94 2.73
CA ASN A 87 3.90 1.65 2.31
C ASN A 87 4.45 1.22 0.95
N ILE A 88 4.59 2.14 -0.02
CA ILE A 88 5.19 1.81 -1.31
C ILE A 88 6.66 1.43 -1.13
N PHE A 89 7.40 2.11 -0.25
CA PHE A 89 8.79 1.79 0.03
C PHE A 89 8.94 0.36 0.57
N LYS A 90 8.27 0.06 1.68
CA LYS A 90 8.27 -1.28 2.29
C LYS A 90 7.80 -2.36 1.32
N ASN A 91 6.69 -2.11 0.63
CA ASN A 91 6.15 -3.05 -0.36
C ASN A 91 7.12 -3.28 -1.53
N SER A 92 7.95 -2.29 -1.87
CA SER A 92 8.93 -2.44 -2.95
C SER A 92 10.06 -3.37 -2.55
N GLU A 93 10.53 -3.33 -1.30
CA GLU A 93 11.51 -4.29 -0.78
C GLU A 93 10.95 -5.72 -0.83
N GLU A 94 9.75 -5.94 -0.31
CA GLU A 94 9.09 -7.25 -0.33
C GLU A 94 8.92 -7.79 -1.75
N ILE A 95 8.50 -6.94 -2.70
CA ILE A 95 8.32 -7.32 -4.10
C ILE A 95 9.66 -7.64 -4.76
N ILE A 96 10.71 -6.88 -4.49
CA ILE A 96 12.04 -7.16 -5.04
C ILE A 96 12.51 -8.53 -4.56
N SER A 97 12.49 -8.78 -3.25
CA SER A 97 12.89 -10.06 -2.68
C SER A 97 12.06 -11.23 -3.23
N PHE A 98 10.75 -11.04 -3.40
CA PHE A 98 9.88 -12.06 -4.01
C PHE A 98 10.32 -12.41 -5.43
N TRP A 99 10.53 -11.42 -6.30
CA TRP A 99 10.90 -11.67 -7.69
C TRP A 99 12.35 -12.13 -7.85
N GLU A 100 13.27 -11.70 -6.98
CA GLU A 100 14.62 -12.25 -6.90
C GLU A 100 14.59 -13.73 -6.57
N GLY A 101 13.78 -14.13 -5.58
CA GLY A 101 13.57 -15.53 -5.25
C GLY A 101 12.98 -16.33 -6.43
N LYS A 102 12.04 -15.76 -7.19
CA LYS A 102 11.51 -16.43 -8.40
C LYS A 102 12.53 -16.56 -9.53
N LEU A 103 13.47 -15.61 -9.64
CA LEU A 103 14.59 -15.74 -10.57
C LEU A 103 15.59 -16.83 -10.15
N GLU A 104 15.73 -17.10 -8.85
CA GLU A 104 16.63 -18.11 -8.31
C GLU A 104 16.01 -19.52 -8.31
N PHE A 105 14.77 -19.65 -7.85
CA PHE A 105 14.11 -20.95 -7.59
C PHE A 105 13.11 -21.37 -8.67
N GLY A 106 12.86 -20.52 -9.67
CA GLY A 106 11.92 -20.80 -10.77
C GLY A 106 10.51 -20.26 -10.53
N PHE A 107 9.65 -20.48 -11.53
CA PHE A 107 8.29 -19.90 -11.62
C PHE A 107 7.18 -20.94 -11.48
N GLU A 108 7.52 -22.21 -11.32
CA GLU A 108 6.60 -23.35 -11.38
C GLU A 108 5.47 -23.24 -10.35
N GLU A 109 5.81 -22.77 -9.15
CA GLU A 109 4.86 -22.55 -8.03
C GLU A 109 3.75 -21.56 -8.42
N LEU A 110 4.06 -20.54 -9.25
CA LEU A 110 3.07 -19.54 -9.68
C LEU A 110 1.95 -20.16 -10.52
N LEU A 111 2.18 -21.36 -11.08
CA LEU A 111 1.22 -22.09 -11.89
C LEU A 111 0.47 -23.17 -11.11
N GLU A 112 0.76 -23.38 -9.81
CA GLU A 112 0.14 -24.45 -9.03
C GLU A 112 -1.38 -24.34 -8.99
N ASP A 113 -1.91 -23.16 -8.68
CA ASP A 113 -3.36 -22.93 -8.63
C ASP A 113 -4.01 -23.15 -10.00
N SER A 114 -3.35 -22.73 -11.08
CA SER A 114 -3.82 -22.93 -12.45
C SER A 114 -3.85 -24.42 -12.81
N LYS A 115 -2.74 -25.13 -12.56
CA LYS A 115 -2.62 -26.58 -12.80
C LYS A 115 -3.61 -27.36 -11.95
N ARG A 116 -3.86 -26.95 -10.71
CA ARG A 116 -4.85 -27.59 -9.83
C ARG A 116 -6.24 -27.54 -10.45
N VAL A 117 -6.66 -26.36 -10.92
CA VAL A 117 -7.98 -26.18 -11.54
C VAL A 117 -8.07 -26.91 -12.88
N GLU A 118 -7.01 -26.83 -13.70
CA GLU A 118 -6.92 -27.55 -14.99
C GLU A 118 -7.08 -29.07 -14.81
N ASN A 119 -6.50 -29.63 -13.74
CA ASN A 119 -6.63 -31.04 -13.38
C ASN A 119 -7.95 -31.40 -12.67
N GLY A 120 -8.95 -30.50 -12.69
CA GLY A 120 -10.28 -30.73 -12.09
C GLY A 120 -10.35 -30.52 -10.58
N GLY A 121 -9.31 -29.97 -9.97
CA GLY A 121 -9.28 -29.60 -8.56
C GLY A 121 -10.10 -28.35 -8.23
N ALA A 122 -10.34 -28.12 -6.94
CA ALA A 122 -11.13 -26.97 -6.48
C ALA A 122 -10.43 -25.63 -6.77
N SER A 123 -11.22 -24.60 -7.08
CA SER A 123 -10.72 -23.23 -7.25
C SER A 123 -10.28 -22.62 -5.92
N SER A 124 -9.39 -21.62 -5.96
CA SER A 124 -8.90 -20.94 -4.75
C SER A 124 -10.05 -20.28 -3.97
N TRP A 125 -11.11 -19.84 -4.66
CA TRP A 125 -12.33 -19.34 -4.03
C TRP A 125 -13.09 -20.45 -3.28
N ALA A 126 -13.27 -21.61 -3.89
CA ALA A 126 -13.95 -22.74 -3.26
C ALA A 126 -13.18 -23.26 -2.03
N LEU A 127 -11.84 -23.28 -2.09
CA LEU A 127 -10.98 -23.65 -0.95
C LEU A 127 -11.12 -22.65 0.20
N ARG A 128 -11.05 -21.34 -0.08
CA ARG A 128 -11.23 -20.28 0.93
C ARG A 128 -12.59 -20.34 1.61
N LYS A 129 -13.65 -20.64 0.85
CA LYS A 129 -15.00 -20.80 1.41
C LYS A 129 -15.08 -22.03 2.33
N LYS A 130 -14.43 -23.14 1.96
CA LYS A 130 -14.38 -24.35 2.79
C LYS A 130 -13.61 -24.13 4.09
N SER A 131 -12.49 -23.41 4.05
CA SER A 131 -11.70 -23.10 5.25
C SER A 131 -12.42 -22.14 6.20
N ALA A 132 -13.16 -21.16 5.66
CA ALA A 132 -13.99 -20.26 6.47
C ALA A 132 -15.09 -21.03 7.22
N ASN A 133 -15.75 -21.97 6.54
CA ASN A 133 -16.77 -22.81 7.18
C ASN A 133 -16.22 -23.80 8.20
N SER A 134 -14.95 -24.20 8.12
CA SER A 134 -14.33 -25.09 9.12
C SER A 134 -13.88 -24.36 10.39
N ASP A 135 -13.54 -23.07 10.29
CA ASP A 135 -13.19 -22.24 11.47
C ASP A 135 -14.44 -21.87 12.30
N GLU A 136 -15.61 -21.73 11.68
CA GLU A 136 -16.87 -21.42 12.40
C GLU A 136 -17.48 -22.62 13.15
N GLY A 137 -16.99 -23.85 12.91
CA GLY A 137 -17.52 -25.08 13.51
C GLY A 137 -16.71 -25.64 14.69
N GLY A 138 -15.73 -24.89 15.20
CA GLY A 138 -14.74 -25.36 16.18
C GLY A 138 -14.97 -24.96 17.64
N GLU A 139 -16.12 -24.36 17.99
CA GLU A 139 -16.47 -23.99 19.38
C GLU A 139 -17.59 -24.86 19.97
N GLU A 140 -17.57 -26.18 19.78
CA GLU A 140 -18.35 -27.09 20.63
C GLU A 140 -17.61 -28.43 20.80
N GLU A 141 -16.67 -28.50 21.76
CA GLU A 141 -16.41 -29.67 22.62
C GLU A 141 -15.83 -29.25 23.97
#